data_AF-A0A2T4ULP5-F1
#
_entry.id   AF-A0A2T4ULP5-F1
#
_cell.length_a   1.000
_cell.length_b   1.000
_cell.length_c   1.000
_cell.angle_alpha   90.00
_cell.angle_beta   90.00
_cell.angle_gamma   90.00
#
_symmetry.space_group_name_H-M   'P 1'
#
loop_
_entity.id
_entity.type
_entity.pdbx_description
1 polymer ?
#
loop_
_entity_poly.entity_id
_entity_poly.type
_entity_poly.pdbx_seq_one_letter_code
_entity_poly.pdbx_strand_id
1 'polypeptide(L)'
;MQLLLDAFSIIAAAGGGTSGFSGGGGGGGGSSFSGGGSSSGSGGGSPWIIVVIVVLFLIVTVIGWISAYRLRQRRAARVQRVTTASAEASQDDAYFAADVVTAQAAELFTTIQHAWGRNDVTTLAGLVGRDLMVEWERRLRDFERKGWHNVVEVQSGPRVEYVGLVNREDDAEDRVCVRVTATLLDYVETGGGRRLTRDGKTSTTVEHAEYWTLEHRDGTWKLLSIESDTEGVHQLDAAIIASPWADTGQLQGEALVEAAVAERALAGFTTRDLVDVDLAGGARAQALDLSLADGRFAPDVLEVVARRAVAAWIEAVDGDDAALLALADPQAAAVLLYGGDGSGSTRVVVRGATVTSIGIDGLDPGDDHTPASMTVTVQVTGRRYVENRDTAAVVAGSKDRATSFTERWTMAVVDGDDETPWRLIGVDGSPAG
;
A
#
# COMPACT_ATOMS: atom_id res chain seq x y z
N MET A 1 30.01 -1.90 15.46
CA MET A 1 28.66 -1.38 15.14
C MET A 1 28.16 -2.18 13.97
N GLN A 2 27.39 -3.23 14.23
CA GLN A 2 26.99 -4.23 13.24
C GLN A 2 25.55 -3.94 12.87
N LEU A 3 25.40 -3.44 11.64
CA LEU A 3 24.15 -3.13 10.97
C LEU A 3 23.23 -4.36 11.00
N LEU A 4 22.05 -4.19 11.58
CA LEU A 4 20.85 -4.88 11.11
C LEU A 4 20.66 -4.43 9.66
N LEU A 5 21.20 -5.21 8.73
CA LEU A 5 20.90 -5.14 7.31
C LEU A 5 19.48 -5.70 7.13
N ASP A 6 18.48 -4.92 7.51
CA ASP A 6 17.13 -5.13 6.99
C ASP A 6 17.17 -4.78 5.51
N ALA A 7 16.88 -5.81 4.72
CA ALA A 7 16.95 -5.79 3.28
C ALA A 7 15.85 -4.87 2.75
N PHE A 8 16.20 -3.63 2.45
CA PHE A 8 15.49 -2.82 1.46
C PHE A 8 15.24 -3.73 0.23
N SER A 9 14.00 -4.09 -0.11
CA SER A 9 13.73 -4.74 -1.41
C SER A 9 13.94 -3.67 -2.49
N ILE A 10 15.11 -3.73 -3.13
CA ILE A 10 15.47 -3.01 -4.34
C ILE A 10 16.20 -4.07 -5.16
N ILE A 11 15.55 -4.54 -6.21
CA ILE A 11 15.85 -5.77 -6.95
C ILE A 11 15.61 -5.39 -8.44
N ALA A 12 16.40 -5.89 -9.40
CA ALA A 12 16.11 -5.67 -10.83
C ALA A 12 14.92 -6.51 -11.31
N ALA A 13 14.41 -7.44 -10.47
CA ALA A 13 13.16 -8.16 -10.62
C ALA A 13 11.96 -7.25 -10.93
N ALA A 14 10.93 -7.87 -11.51
CA ALA A 14 9.68 -7.20 -11.84
C ALA A 14 9.10 -6.49 -10.60
N GLY A 15 8.66 -5.24 -10.76
CA GLY A 15 8.22 -4.39 -9.65
C GLY A 15 9.32 -3.58 -8.97
N GLY A 16 10.60 -3.85 -9.23
CA GLY A 16 11.74 -3.07 -8.73
C GLY A 16 12.07 -1.82 -9.55
N GLY A 17 12.80 -0.87 -8.95
CA GLY A 17 13.21 0.39 -9.57
C GLY A 17 14.73 0.57 -9.73
N THR A 18 15.13 1.55 -10.54
CA THR A 18 16.53 1.76 -10.95
C THR A 18 17.42 2.44 -9.89
N SER A 19 16.83 2.94 -8.80
CA SER A 19 17.52 3.76 -7.78
C SER A 19 18.59 3.04 -6.96
N GLY A 20 18.62 1.70 -6.95
CA GLY A 20 19.63 0.92 -6.24
C GLY A 20 20.86 0.52 -7.07
N PHE A 21 20.96 0.98 -8.32
CA PHE A 21 22.04 0.63 -9.24
C PHE A 21 22.85 1.88 -9.61
N SER A 22 24.18 1.87 -9.40
CA SER A 22 25.04 3.04 -9.61
C SER A 22 25.95 2.92 -10.86
N GLY A 23 25.75 3.84 -11.81
CA GLY A 23 26.41 3.88 -13.12
C GLY A 23 27.58 4.87 -13.26
N GLY A 24 28.69 4.66 -12.54
CA GLY A 24 30.03 5.13 -12.96
C GLY A 24 30.53 6.50 -12.48
N GLY A 25 31.79 6.50 -12.04
CA GLY A 25 32.57 7.68 -11.61
C GLY A 25 33.56 7.29 -10.50
N GLY A 26 34.77 6.86 -10.88
CA GLY A 26 35.82 6.54 -9.92
C GLY A 26 36.20 7.75 -9.05
N GLY A 27 36.09 7.58 -7.75
CA GLY A 27 36.60 8.49 -6.73
C GLY A 27 36.86 7.66 -5.48
N GLY A 28 38.13 7.38 -5.22
CA GLY A 28 38.56 6.58 -4.08
C GLY A 28 38.03 7.16 -2.76
N GLY A 29 37.33 6.32 -2.02
CA GLY A 29 36.93 6.55 -0.64
C GLY A 29 36.95 5.22 0.10
N GLY A 30 38.06 4.49 -0.02
CA GLY A 30 38.30 3.31 0.80
C GLY A 30 38.46 3.75 2.24
N SER A 31 37.45 3.53 3.08
CA SER A 31 37.65 3.45 4.52
C SER A 31 38.36 2.14 4.81
N SER A 32 39.67 2.17 4.61
CA SER A 32 40.60 1.13 5.03
C SER A 32 40.59 1.10 6.56
N PHE A 33 40.00 0.06 7.15
CA PHE A 33 40.29 -0.31 8.53
C PHE A 33 41.65 -1.00 8.53
N SER A 34 42.72 -0.20 8.46
CA SER A 34 44.07 -0.68 8.76
C SER A 34 44.16 -0.87 10.27
N GLY A 35 44.08 -2.12 10.70
CA GLY A 35 44.64 -2.52 11.97
C GLY A 35 46.17 -2.33 11.92
N GLY A 36 46.71 -1.67 12.94
CA GLY A 36 48.14 -1.71 13.24
C GLY A 36 48.74 -0.38 13.68
N GLY A 37 49.09 -0.30 14.97
CA GLY A 37 50.33 0.38 15.37
C GLY A 37 50.21 1.67 16.17
N SER A 38 50.21 1.52 17.49
CA SER A 38 50.96 2.35 18.45
C SER A 38 50.89 3.87 18.33
N SER A 39 50.00 4.47 19.13
CA SER A 39 50.35 5.69 19.86
C SER A 39 50.10 5.46 21.35
N SER A 40 51.16 5.63 22.12
CA SER A 40 51.21 5.65 23.57
C SER A 40 50.25 6.70 24.12
N GLY A 41 49.10 6.27 24.64
CA GLY A 41 48.14 7.09 25.33
C GLY A 41 47.35 6.23 26.31
N SER A 42 47.79 6.21 27.56
CA SER A 42 47.11 5.60 28.69
C SER A 42 45.66 6.10 28.79
N GLY A 43 44.70 5.21 28.51
CA GLY A 43 43.27 5.46 28.66
C GLY A 43 42.52 4.14 28.71
N GLY A 44 42.30 3.60 29.91
CA GLY A 44 41.73 2.28 30.13
C GLY A 44 40.31 2.13 29.59
N GLY A 45 40.14 1.37 28.51
CA GLY A 45 38.84 0.81 28.13
C GLY A 45 38.44 -0.24 29.16
N SER A 46 37.45 0.07 29.99
CA SER A 46 36.96 -0.84 31.03
C SER A 46 36.46 -2.16 30.41
N PRO A 47 36.93 -3.34 30.86
CA PRO A 47 36.40 -4.65 30.43
C PRO A 47 34.88 -4.75 30.52
N TRP A 48 34.27 -4.00 31.44
CA TRP A 48 32.83 -3.88 31.60
C TRP A 48 32.12 -3.31 30.38
N ILE A 49 32.73 -2.38 29.62
CA ILE A 49 32.12 -1.82 28.40
C ILE A 49 31.97 -2.90 27.34
N ILE A 50 32.98 -3.76 27.18
CA ILE A 50 32.94 -4.89 26.23
C ILE A 50 31.84 -5.88 26.64
N VAL A 51 31.73 -6.20 27.94
CA VAL A 51 30.67 -7.07 28.46
C VAL A 51 29.28 -6.47 28.20
N VAL A 52 29.09 -5.16 28.44
CA VAL A 52 27.82 -4.47 28.17
C VAL A 52 27.47 -4.52 26.68
N ILE A 53 28.44 -4.29 25.78
CA ILE A 53 28.22 -4.37 24.33
C ILE A 53 27.82 -5.79 23.91
N VAL A 54 28.49 -6.82 24.44
CA VAL A 54 28.18 -8.23 24.14
C VAL A 54 26.80 -8.60 24.66
N VAL A 55 26.46 -8.21 25.89
CA VAL A 55 25.13 -8.46 26.46
C VAL A 55 24.04 -7.75 25.65
N LEU A 56 24.24 -6.48 25.28
CA LEU A 56 23.30 -5.74 24.43
C LEU A 56 23.15 -6.40 23.06
N PHE A 57 24.24 -6.85 22.44
CA PHE A 57 24.22 -7.58 21.18
C PHE A 57 23.44 -8.90 21.28
N LEU A 58 23.64 -9.67 22.36
CA LEU A 58 22.88 -10.90 22.61
C LEU A 58 21.40 -10.61 22.79
N ILE A 59 21.04 -9.56 23.54
CA ILE A 59 19.64 -9.14 23.73
C ILE A 59 18.99 -8.79 22.38
N VAL A 60 19.64 -7.95 21.56
CA VAL A 60 19.12 -7.59 20.23
C VAL A 60 18.97 -8.81 19.33
N THR A 61 19.94 -9.73 19.34
CA THR A 61 19.90 -10.97 18.55
C THR A 61 18.75 -11.88 18.98
N VAL A 62 18.56 -12.06 20.29
CA VAL A 62 17.47 -12.88 20.84
C VAL A 62 16.11 -12.25 20.55
N ILE A 63 15.96 -10.92 20.70
CA ILE A 63 14.73 -10.20 20.35
C ILE A 63 14.40 -10.39 18.86
N GLY A 64 15.40 -10.23 17.97
CA GLY A 64 15.24 -10.43 16.53
C GLY A 64 14.87 -11.88 16.16
N TRP A 65 15.44 -12.87 16.85
CA TRP A 65 15.08 -14.27 16.64
C TRP A 65 13.64 -14.57 17.10
N ILE A 66 13.23 -14.06 18.26
CA ILE A 66 11.87 -14.21 18.77
C ILE A 66 10.85 -13.53 17.85
N SER A 67 11.14 -12.30 17.37
CA SER A 67 10.24 -11.59 16.46
C SER A 67 10.08 -12.33 15.13
N ALA A 68 11.17 -12.82 14.54
CA ALA A 68 11.15 -13.63 13.33
C ALA A 68 10.38 -14.94 13.51
N TYR A 69 10.57 -15.62 14.65
CA TYR A 69 9.83 -16.84 14.97
C TYR A 69 8.32 -16.58 15.10
N ARG A 70 7.93 -15.52 15.83
CA ARG A 70 6.53 -15.11 15.97
C ARG A 70 5.90 -14.76 14.62
N LEU A 71 6.61 -14.04 13.76
CA LEU A 71 6.12 -13.69 12.43
C LEU A 71 5.87 -14.95 11.57
N ARG A 72 6.80 -15.91 11.59
CA ARG A 72 6.63 -17.20 10.90
C ARG A 72 5.41 -17.97 11.40
N GLN A 73 5.20 -18.01 12.73
CA GLN A 73 4.02 -18.66 13.30
C GLN A 73 2.72 -17.95 12.90
N ARG A 74 2.66 -16.62 12.98
CA ARG A 74 1.51 -15.83 12.53
C ARG A 74 1.19 -16.06 11.06
N ARG A 75 2.22 -16.12 10.21
CA ARG A 75 2.08 -16.42 8.78
C ARG A 75 1.56 -17.82 8.55
N ALA A 76 2.11 -18.84 9.20
CA ALA A 76 1.63 -20.21 9.09
C ALA A 76 0.15 -20.33 9.51
N ALA A 77 -0.22 -19.70 10.63
CA ALA A 77 -1.63 -19.66 11.07
C ALA A 77 -2.53 -18.91 10.08
N ARG A 78 -2.03 -17.82 9.48
CA ARG A 78 -2.74 -17.08 8.42
C ARG A 78 -3.01 -17.97 7.21
N VAL A 79 -1.99 -18.66 6.70
CA VAL A 79 -2.13 -19.57 5.56
C VAL A 79 -3.20 -20.62 5.82
N GLN A 80 -3.19 -21.25 7.01
CA GLN A 80 -4.20 -22.26 7.36
C GLN A 80 -5.63 -21.69 7.39
N ARG A 81 -5.83 -20.48 7.94
CA ARG A 81 -7.14 -19.81 7.93
C ARG A 81 -7.61 -19.51 6.50
N VAL A 82 -6.72 -19.00 5.65
CA VAL A 82 -7.04 -18.68 4.26
C VAL A 82 -7.33 -19.93 3.44
N THR A 83 -6.55 -21.00 3.59
CA THR A 83 -6.85 -22.29 2.93
C THR A 83 -8.21 -22.86 3.36
N THR A 84 -8.58 -22.70 4.63
CA THR A 84 -9.91 -23.14 5.09
C THR A 84 -11.03 -22.30 4.47
N ALA A 85 -10.88 -20.97 4.50
CA ALA A 85 -11.84 -20.04 3.89
C ALA A 85 -11.93 -20.21 2.37
N SER A 86 -10.83 -20.50 1.69
CA SER A 86 -10.82 -20.69 0.25
C SER A 86 -11.56 -21.96 -0.18
N ALA A 87 -11.68 -22.95 0.70
CA ALA A 87 -12.51 -24.13 0.45
C ALA A 87 -14.01 -23.86 0.55
N GLU A 88 -14.41 -22.76 1.21
CA GLU A 88 -15.78 -22.21 1.15
C GLU A 88 -15.97 -21.46 -0.16
N ALA A 89 -15.11 -20.46 -0.44
CA ALA A 89 -15.17 -19.67 -1.68
C ALA A 89 -15.17 -20.54 -2.95
N SER A 90 -14.37 -21.61 -2.96
CA SER A 90 -14.26 -22.50 -4.13
C SER A 90 -15.46 -23.40 -4.38
N GLN A 91 -16.49 -23.37 -3.52
CA GLN A 91 -17.74 -24.10 -3.77
C GLN A 91 -18.54 -23.41 -4.88
N ASP A 92 -18.50 -22.09 -4.89
CA ASP A 92 -19.12 -21.25 -5.91
C ASP A 92 -18.11 -21.00 -7.04
N ASP A 93 -16.88 -20.62 -6.67
CA ASP A 93 -15.87 -20.10 -7.61
C ASP A 93 -14.56 -20.90 -7.54
N ALA A 94 -14.47 -21.93 -8.38
CA ALA A 94 -13.37 -22.91 -8.35
C ALA A 94 -11.96 -22.30 -8.47
N TYR A 95 -11.83 -21.08 -9.02
CA TYR A 95 -10.55 -20.37 -9.14
C TYR A 95 -9.96 -19.91 -7.80
N PHE A 96 -10.75 -19.90 -6.71
CA PHE A 96 -10.26 -19.63 -5.35
C PHE A 96 -9.64 -20.84 -4.65
N ALA A 97 -9.75 -22.05 -5.22
CA ALA A 97 -9.18 -23.24 -4.60
C ALA A 97 -7.67 -23.05 -4.32
N ALA A 98 -7.21 -23.45 -3.13
CA ALA A 98 -5.86 -23.10 -2.67
C ALA A 98 -4.75 -23.66 -3.56
N ASP A 99 -4.93 -24.85 -4.12
CA ASP A 99 -4.03 -25.48 -5.09
C ASP A 99 -4.05 -24.76 -6.45
N VAL A 100 -5.22 -24.28 -6.89
CA VAL A 100 -5.36 -23.47 -8.12
C VAL A 100 -4.65 -22.13 -7.96
N VAL A 101 -4.93 -21.37 -6.89
CA VAL A 101 -4.31 -20.07 -6.64
C VAL A 101 -2.80 -20.19 -6.51
N THR A 102 -2.31 -21.16 -5.73
CA THR A 102 -0.86 -21.33 -5.52
C THR A 102 -0.13 -21.76 -6.80
N ALA A 103 -0.72 -22.64 -7.61
CA ALA A 103 -0.14 -23.04 -8.89
C ALA A 103 -0.11 -21.89 -9.91
N GLN A 104 -1.24 -21.20 -10.10
CA GLN A 104 -1.32 -20.09 -11.05
C GLN A 104 -0.43 -18.90 -10.63
N ALA A 105 -0.35 -18.58 -9.34
CA ALA A 105 0.56 -17.54 -8.87
C ALA A 105 2.04 -17.88 -9.10
N ALA A 106 2.43 -19.16 -8.96
CA ALA A 106 3.79 -19.61 -9.23
C ALA A 106 4.16 -19.49 -10.72
N GLU A 107 3.23 -19.87 -11.59
CA GLU A 107 3.37 -19.72 -13.05
C GLU A 107 3.42 -18.25 -13.45
N LEU A 108 2.48 -17.44 -12.93
CA LEU A 108 2.40 -16.00 -13.17
C LEU A 108 3.70 -15.31 -12.76
N PHE A 109 4.22 -15.60 -11.55
CA PHE A 109 5.50 -15.07 -11.08
C PHE A 109 6.64 -15.40 -12.04
N THR A 110 6.78 -16.67 -12.42
CA THR A 110 7.87 -17.12 -13.29
C THR A 110 7.79 -16.44 -14.66
N THR A 111 6.60 -16.38 -15.25
CA THR A 111 6.38 -15.76 -16.56
C THR A 111 6.65 -14.27 -16.53
N ILE A 112 6.19 -13.56 -15.48
CA ILE A 112 6.45 -12.13 -15.30
C ILE A 112 7.96 -11.86 -15.19
N GLN A 113 8.71 -12.63 -14.39
CA GLN A 113 10.15 -12.41 -14.25
C GLN A 113 10.89 -12.63 -15.58
N HIS A 114 10.52 -13.64 -16.35
CA HIS A 114 11.09 -13.89 -17.67
C HIS A 114 10.76 -12.79 -18.68
N ALA A 115 9.50 -12.35 -18.75
CA ALA A 115 9.07 -11.29 -19.65
C ALA A 115 9.74 -9.95 -19.29
N TRP A 116 9.82 -9.65 -17.99
CA TRP A 116 10.54 -8.49 -17.46
C TRP A 116 12.01 -8.49 -17.88
N GLY A 117 12.74 -9.58 -17.64
CA GLY A 117 14.16 -9.70 -18.03
C GLY A 117 14.41 -9.65 -19.54
N ARG A 118 13.37 -9.84 -20.37
CA ARG A 118 13.45 -9.72 -21.84
C ARG A 118 12.94 -8.38 -22.37
N ASN A 119 12.48 -7.50 -21.49
CA ASN A 119 11.75 -6.29 -21.85
C ASN A 119 10.55 -6.57 -22.79
N ASP A 120 9.84 -7.68 -22.56
CA ASP A 120 8.68 -8.10 -23.35
C ASP A 120 7.41 -7.43 -22.83
N VAL A 121 7.25 -6.15 -23.18
CA VAL A 121 6.12 -5.30 -22.76
C VAL A 121 4.77 -5.90 -23.16
N THR A 122 4.69 -6.55 -24.33
CA THR A 122 3.45 -7.13 -24.83
C THR A 122 2.98 -8.28 -23.96
N THR A 123 3.88 -9.19 -23.57
CA THR A 123 3.54 -10.27 -22.65
C THR A 123 3.17 -9.72 -21.28
N LEU A 124 3.91 -8.74 -20.75
CA LEU A 124 3.63 -8.12 -19.45
C LEU A 124 2.23 -7.50 -19.39
N ALA A 125 1.82 -6.77 -20.44
CA ALA A 125 0.51 -6.12 -20.51
C ALA A 125 -0.68 -7.11 -20.45
N GLY A 126 -0.45 -8.40 -20.75
CA GLY A 126 -1.46 -9.44 -20.59
C GLY A 126 -1.53 -10.06 -19.19
N LEU A 127 -0.49 -9.88 -18.37
CA LEU A 127 -0.29 -10.55 -17.08
C LEU A 127 -0.52 -9.64 -15.87
N VAL A 128 -0.50 -8.33 -16.08
CA VAL A 128 -0.61 -7.32 -15.00
C VAL A 128 -1.81 -6.41 -15.23
N GLY A 129 -2.35 -5.86 -14.14
CA GLY A 129 -3.40 -4.84 -14.18
C GLY A 129 -2.96 -3.60 -14.96
N ARG A 130 -3.92 -2.90 -15.59
CA ARG A 130 -3.64 -1.80 -16.52
C ARG A 130 -2.77 -0.70 -15.89
N ASP A 131 -3.11 -0.26 -14.69
CA ASP A 131 -2.42 0.86 -14.05
C ASP A 131 -1.04 0.47 -13.51
N LEU A 132 -0.89 -0.76 -13.02
CA LEU A 132 0.44 -1.31 -12.70
C LEU A 132 1.32 -1.34 -13.95
N MET A 133 0.76 -1.68 -15.11
CA MET A 133 1.48 -1.64 -16.39
C MET A 133 1.93 -0.21 -16.73
N VAL A 134 1.11 0.82 -16.48
CA VAL A 134 1.50 2.23 -16.70
C VAL A 134 2.77 2.57 -15.90
N GLU A 135 2.86 2.16 -14.64
CA GLU A 135 4.06 2.35 -13.83
C GLU A 135 5.26 1.54 -14.32
N TRP A 136 5.02 0.29 -14.76
CA TRP A 136 6.08 -0.57 -15.26
C TRP A 136 6.67 -0.09 -16.58
N GLU A 137 5.85 0.41 -17.50
CA GLU A 137 6.33 1.03 -18.74
C GLU A 137 7.23 2.23 -18.45
N ARG A 138 6.88 3.07 -17.45
CA ARG A 138 7.75 4.19 -17.05
C ARG A 138 9.12 3.70 -16.59
N ARG A 139 9.16 2.65 -15.77
CA ARG A 139 10.41 2.06 -15.26
C ARG A 139 11.23 1.40 -16.37
N LEU A 140 10.59 0.65 -17.27
CA LEU A 140 11.26 0.04 -18.42
C LEU A 140 11.83 1.11 -19.38
N ARG A 141 11.09 2.21 -19.61
CA ARG A 141 11.60 3.37 -20.35
C ARG A 141 12.78 4.05 -19.64
N ASP A 142 12.80 4.10 -18.30
CA ASP A 142 13.95 4.63 -17.56
C ASP A 142 15.21 3.75 -17.75
N PHE A 143 15.06 2.43 -17.69
CA PHE A 143 16.12 1.48 -18.05
C PHE A 143 16.62 1.72 -19.48
N GLU A 144 15.71 1.83 -20.45
CA GLU A 144 16.03 2.08 -21.85
C GLU A 144 16.80 3.40 -22.04
N ARG A 145 16.34 4.51 -21.45
CA ARG A 145 17.02 5.82 -21.50
C ARG A 145 18.44 5.78 -20.96
N LYS A 146 18.69 4.94 -19.95
CA LYS A 146 20.02 4.74 -19.35
C LYS A 146 20.89 3.77 -20.15
N GLY A 147 20.36 3.13 -21.19
CA GLY A 147 21.01 2.04 -21.91
C GLY A 147 21.28 0.86 -20.98
N TRP A 148 20.36 0.60 -20.05
CA TRP A 148 20.45 -0.46 -19.05
C TRP A 148 19.51 -1.60 -19.43
N HIS A 149 19.97 -2.83 -19.21
CA HIS A 149 19.22 -4.05 -19.43
C HIS A 149 19.14 -4.82 -18.12
N ASN A 150 17.93 -5.04 -17.63
CA ASN A 150 17.67 -5.85 -16.44
C ASN A 150 17.79 -7.34 -16.78
N VAL A 151 18.62 -8.06 -16.02
CA VAL A 151 18.80 -9.51 -16.16
C VAL A 151 18.25 -10.19 -14.93
N VAL A 152 17.14 -10.91 -15.12
CA VAL A 152 16.40 -11.60 -14.05
C VAL A 152 16.14 -13.03 -14.46
N GLU A 153 16.49 -13.98 -13.60
CA GLU A 153 16.21 -15.41 -13.82
C GLU A 153 15.87 -16.10 -12.49
N VAL A 154 14.81 -16.90 -12.48
CA VAL A 154 14.44 -17.70 -11.30
C VAL A 154 15.39 -18.89 -11.17
N GLN A 155 16.25 -18.87 -10.15
CA GLN A 155 17.21 -19.94 -9.86
C GLN A 155 16.60 -21.04 -8.99
N SER A 156 15.73 -20.67 -8.04
CA SER A 156 15.01 -21.63 -7.20
C SER A 156 13.65 -21.07 -6.76
N GLY A 157 12.67 -21.97 -6.55
CA GLY A 157 11.28 -21.60 -6.29
C GLY A 157 10.47 -21.38 -7.59
N PRO A 158 9.38 -20.60 -7.55
CA PRO A 158 8.83 -19.90 -6.39
C PRO A 158 8.09 -20.82 -5.41
N ARG A 159 8.22 -20.56 -4.10
CA ARG A 159 7.30 -21.06 -3.08
C ARG A 159 6.21 -20.00 -2.86
N VAL A 160 4.96 -20.42 -2.92
CA VAL A 160 3.78 -19.55 -2.77
C VAL A 160 3.04 -19.90 -1.47
N GLU A 161 2.71 -18.89 -0.69
CA GLU A 161 1.89 -18.99 0.51
C GLU A 161 0.61 -18.17 0.30
N TYR A 162 -0.56 -18.81 0.35
CA TYR A 162 -1.84 -18.11 0.18
C TYR A 162 -2.23 -17.40 1.48
N VAL A 163 -2.31 -16.07 1.48
CA VAL A 163 -2.35 -15.24 2.70
C VAL A 163 -3.51 -14.25 2.77
N GLY A 164 -4.29 -14.04 1.72
CA GLY A 164 -5.50 -13.21 1.78
C GLY A 164 -6.49 -13.58 0.70
N LEU A 165 -7.78 -13.46 0.98
CA LEU A 165 -8.87 -13.82 0.08
C LEU A 165 -10.01 -12.82 0.28
N VAL A 166 -10.49 -12.26 -0.82
CA VAL A 166 -11.68 -11.43 -0.91
C VAL A 166 -12.52 -11.95 -2.08
N ASN A 167 -13.70 -12.48 -1.77
CA ASN A 167 -14.73 -12.95 -2.70
C ASN A 167 -15.95 -12.01 -2.62
N ARG A 168 -16.31 -11.38 -3.74
CA ARG A 168 -17.37 -10.37 -3.87
C ARG A 168 -18.43 -10.82 -4.88
N GLU A 169 -19.61 -10.20 -4.83
CA GLU A 169 -20.79 -10.69 -5.57
C GLU A 169 -20.65 -10.64 -7.11
N ASP A 170 -19.92 -9.67 -7.65
CA ASP A 170 -19.80 -9.42 -9.09
C ASP A 170 -18.45 -9.88 -9.70
N ASP A 171 -17.65 -10.64 -8.96
CA ASP A 171 -16.27 -11.11 -9.27
C ASP A 171 -15.23 -9.99 -9.55
N ALA A 172 -15.66 -8.80 -9.97
CA ALA A 172 -14.81 -7.69 -10.40
C ALA A 172 -13.88 -7.18 -9.29
N GLU A 173 -14.32 -7.34 -8.05
CA GLU A 173 -13.60 -6.98 -6.83
C GLU A 173 -12.93 -8.19 -6.17
N ASP A 174 -12.89 -9.34 -6.84
CA ASP A 174 -12.21 -10.50 -6.29
C ASP A 174 -10.71 -10.25 -6.22
N ARG A 175 -10.17 -10.53 -5.04
CA ARG A 175 -8.74 -10.37 -4.76
C ARG A 175 -8.22 -11.59 -4.03
N VAL A 176 -7.02 -12.01 -4.43
CA VAL A 176 -6.21 -12.92 -3.64
C VAL A 176 -4.87 -12.29 -3.34
N CYS A 177 -4.39 -12.48 -2.12
CA CYS A 177 -3.04 -12.10 -1.75
C CYS A 177 -2.21 -13.35 -1.50
N VAL A 178 -1.07 -13.45 -2.17
CA VAL A 178 -0.10 -14.52 -1.99
C VAL A 178 1.25 -13.94 -1.60
N ARG A 179 1.98 -14.63 -0.75
CA ARG A 179 3.38 -14.34 -0.50
C ARG A 179 4.24 -15.27 -1.34
N VAL A 180 5.08 -14.70 -2.20
CA VAL A 180 5.97 -15.44 -3.09
C VAL A 180 7.40 -15.33 -2.58
N THR A 181 8.11 -16.45 -2.52
CA THR A 181 9.55 -16.49 -2.23
C THR A 181 10.32 -17.26 -3.28
N ALA A 182 11.42 -16.70 -3.76
CA ALA A 182 12.27 -17.31 -4.77
C ALA A 182 13.73 -16.88 -4.59
N THR A 183 14.66 -17.62 -5.20
CA THR A 183 16.04 -17.14 -5.40
C THR A 183 16.17 -16.68 -6.83
N LEU A 184 16.61 -15.45 -7.04
CA LEU A 184 16.75 -14.84 -8.36
C LEU A 184 18.22 -14.58 -8.66
N LEU A 185 18.63 -14.81 -9.91
CA LEU A 185 19.71 -14.05 -10.52
C LEU A 185 19.15 -12.67 -10.84
N ASP A 186 19.83 -11.63 -10.38
CA ASP A 186 19.33 -10.26 -10.37
C ASP A 186 20.47 -9.25 -10.50
N TYR A 187 20.60 -8.65 -11.69
CA TYR A 187 21.54 -7.55 -11.92
C TYR A 187 21.13 -6.73 -13.15
N VAL A 188 21.78 -5.58 -13.32
CA VAL A 188 21.60 -4.74 -14.50
C VAL A 188 22.86 -4.76 -15.33
N GLU A 189 22.76 -4.96 -16.63
CA GLU A 189 23.84 -4.82 -17.59
C GLU A 189 23.76 -3.45 -18.26
N THR A 190 24.85 -2.67 -18.24
CA THR A 190 24.90 -1.41 -18.98
C THR A 190 25.23 -1.64 -20.45
N GLY A 191 24.96 -0.66 -21.31
CA GLY A 191 25.33 -0.71 -22.72
C GLY A 191 26.84 -0.89 -22.99
N GLY A 192 27.69 -0.67 -21.98
CA GLY A 192 29.13 -0.97 -22.04
C GLY A 192 29.51 -2.39 -21.58
N GLY A 193 28.55 -3.27 -21.32
CA GLY A 193 28.75 -4.64 -20.83
C GLY A 193 29.13 -4.73 -19.35
N ARG A 194 29.01 -3.63 -18.58
CA ARG A 194 29.28 -3.64 -17.15
C ARG A 194 28.05 -4.19 -16.42
N ARG A 195 28.27 -5.18 -15.56
CA ARG A 195 27.24 -5.65 -14.61
C ARG A 195 27.21 -4.73 -13.40
N LEU A 196 26.06 -4.13 -13.15
CA LEU A 196 25.71 -3.40 -11.96
C LEU A 196 24.93 -4.35 -11.06
N THR A 197 25.58 -4.77 -9.98
CA THR A 197 24.86 -5.27 -8.82
C THR A 197 24.34 -4.09 -8.03
N ARG A 198 23.38 -4.38 -7.17
CA ARG A 198 22.85 -3.40 -6.24
C ARG A 198 23.94 -2.82 -5.32
N ASP A 199 23.80 -1.55 -4.97
CA ASP A 199 24.64 -0.88 -3.98
C ASP A 199 24.78 -1.70 -2.68
N GLY A 200 26.03 -1.97 -2.29
CA GLY A 200 26.38 -2.76 -1.11
C GLY A 200 26.27 -4.29 -1.28
N LYS A 201 25.90 -4.81 -2.45
CA LYS A 201 25.87 -6.24 -2.75
C LYS A 201 26.96 -6.63 -3.75
N THR A 202 27.70 -7.69 -3.41
CA THR A 202 28.71 -8.31 -4.28
C THR A 202 28.19 -9.50 -5.07
N SER A 203 27.06 -10.07 -4.65
CA SER A 203 26.39 -11.20 -5.30
C SER A 203 25.33 -10.71 -6.27
N THR A 204 25.25 -11.35 -7.44
CA THR A 204 24.14 -11.22 -8.39
C THR A 204 22.98 -12.14 -8.05
N THR A 205 23.14 -13.07 -7.11
CA THR A 205 22.07 -13.94 -6.64
C THR A 205 21.47 -13.38 -5.35
N VAL A 206 20.15 -13.22 -5.32
CA VAL A 206 19.40 -12.62 -4.20
C VAL A 206 18.21 -13.48 -3.82
N GLU A 207 17.92 -13.54 -2.51
CA GLU A 207 16.64 -14.06 -2.03
C GLU A 207 15.57 -12.98 -2.21
N HIS A 208 14.44 -13.40 -2.76
CA HIS A 208 13.30 -12.56 -3.11
C HIS A 208 12.09 -12.98 -2.27
N ALA A 209 11.40 -12.00 -1.69
CA ALA A 209 10.18 -12.21 -0.91
C ALA A 209 9.25 -11.01 -1.05
N GLU A 210 8.04 -11.25 -1.54
CA GLU A 210 7.03 -10.22 -1.81
C GLU A 210 5.63 -10.74 -1.54
N TYR A 211 4.71 -9.82 -1.27
CA TYR A 211 3.28 -10.07 -1.29
C TYR A 211 2.72 -9.55 -2.60
N TRP A 212 2.00 -10.40 -3.30
CA TRP A 212 1.37 -10.12 -4.58
C TRP A 212 -0.14 -10.17 -4.38
N THR A 213 -0.82 -9.06 -4.68
CA THR A 213 -2.27 -9.02 -4.79
C THR A 213 -2.64 -9.27 -6.24
N LEU A 214 -3.50 -10.25 -6.48
CA LEU A 214 -3.97 -10.64 -7.80
C LEU A 214 -5.47 -10.33 -7.92
N GLU A 215 -5.88 -9.87 -9.09
CA GLU A 215 -7.28 -9.73 -9.50
C GLU A 215 -7.66 -10.88 -10.44
N HIS A 216 -8.90 -11.36 -10.35
CA HIS A 216 -9.42 -12.32 -11.33
C HIS A 216 -10.13 -11.55 -12.44
N ARG A 217 -9.58 -11.60 -13.65
CA ARG A 217 -10.16 -10.88 -14.79
C ARG A 217 -9.99 -11.68 -16.07
N ASP A 218 -11.04 -11.70 -16.87
CA ASP A 218 -11.10 -12.43 -18.15
C ASP A 218 -10.79 -13.94 -17.99
N GLY A 219 -11.15 -14.53 -16.84
CA GLY A 219 -10.93 -15.94 -16.53
C GLY A 219 -9.51 -16.31 -16.11
N THR A 220 -8.68 -15.32 -15.74
CA THR A 220 -7.29 -15.53 -15.32
C THR A 220 -6.89 -14.62 -14.17
N TRP A 221 -5.97 -15.07 -13.32
CA TRP A 221 -5.34 -14.21 -12.31
C TRP A 221 -4.32 -13.27 -12.95
N LYS A 222 -4.47 -11.97 -12.70
CA LYS A 222 -3.52 -10.92 -13.12
C LYS A 222 -2.90 -10.24 -11.90
N LEU A 223 -1.64 -9.85 -12.01
CA LEU A 223 -0.95 -9.14 -10.94
C LEU A 223 -1.44 -7.70 -10.83
N LEU A 224 -2.02 -7.34 -9.70
CA LEU A 224 -2.55 -6.00 -9.44
C LEU A 224 -1.57 -5.14 -8.62
N SER A 225 -0.99 -5.70 -7.56
CA SER A 225 -0.10 -4.97 -6.65
C SER A 225 1.06 -5.84 -6.15
N ILE A 226 2.20 -5.18 -5.91
CA ILE A 226 3.37 -5.76 -5.25
C ILE A 226 3.69 -4.95 -4.00
N GLU A 227 3.86 -5.66 -2.89
CA GLU A 227 4.41 -5.14 -1.64
C GLU A 227 5.66 -5.93 -1.26
N SER A 228 6.68 -5.24 -0.71
CA SER A 228 7.84 -5.94 -0.15
C SER A 228 7.45 -6.81 1.05
N ASP A 229 8.31 -7.78 1.45
CA ASP A 229 8.02 -8.67 2.59
C ASP A 229 7.77 -7.91 3.90
N THR A 230 8.31 -6.70 4.06
CA THR A 230 8.07 -5.84 5.23
C THR A 230 6.76 -5.08 5.12
N GLU A 231 6.44 -4.52 3.96
CA GLU A 231 5.19 -3.80 3.70
C GLU A 231 3.99 -4.72 3.87
N GLY A 232 3.97 -5.86 3.16
CA GLY A 232 2.83 -6.78 3.12
C GLY A 232 2.55 -7.56 4.43
N VAL A 233 3.27 -7.30 5.52
CA VAL A 233 2.98 -7.91 6.84
C VAL A 233 1.54 -7.63 7.30
N HIS A 234 0.95 -6.49 6.91
CA HIS A 234 -0.44 -6.14 7.27
C HIS A 234 -1.46 -7.15 6.72
N GLN A 235 -1.15 -7.86 5.64
CA GLN A 235 -1.99 -8.90 5.04
C GLN A 235 -2.29 -10.06 6.01
N LEU A 236 -1.46 -10.25 7.03
CA LEU A 236 -1.69 -11.26 8.07
C LEU A 236 -2.90 -10.93 8.97
N ASP A 237 -3.23 -9.64 9.07
CA ASP A 237 -4.29 -9.09 9.91
C ASP A 237 -5.51 -8.63 9.11
N ALA A 238 -5.40 -8.48 7.79
CA ALA A 238 -6.50 -8.13 6.90
C ALA A 238 -7.70 -9.10 7.02
N ALA A 239 -8.90 -8.65 6.67
CA ALA A 239 -10.08 -9.52 6.64
C ALA A 239 -9.89 -10.70 5.66
N ILE A 240 -10.60 -11.79 5.91
CA ILE A 240 -10.70 -12.92 4.97
C ILE A 240 -12.18 -13.02 4.63
N ILE A 241 -12.53 -12.63 3.41
CA ILE A 241 -13.92 -12.60 2.93
C ILE A 241 -14.09 -13.78 1.98
N ALA A 242 -14.61 -14.89 2.50
CA ALA A 242 -14.79 -16.14 1.73
C ALA A 242 -16.04 -16.11 0.84
N SER A 243 -17.00 -15.25 1.17
CA SER A 243 -18.29 -15.10 0.50
C SER A 243 -18.76 -13.65 0.61
N PRO A 244 -19.62 -13.17 -0.30
CA PRO A 244 -20.10 -11.79 -0.28
C PRO A 244 -20.72 -11.35 1.06
N TRP A 245 -21.49 -12.23 1.71
CA TRP A 245 -22.12 -11.95 3.01
C TRP A 245 -21.18 -12.03 4.23
N ALA A 246 -19.92 -12.43 4.06
CA ALA A 246 -18.95 -12.49 5.16
C ALA A 246 -18.38 -11.11 5.52
N ASP A 247 -18.50 -10.11 4.64
CA ASP A 247 -18.03 -8.75 4.87
C ASP A 247 -19.03 -7.93 5.69
N THR A 248 -19.17 -8.30 6.96
CA THR A 248 -20.17 -7.68 7.86
C THR A 248 -19.94 -6.18 8.03
N GLY A 249 -18.69 -5.72 8.00
CA GLY A 249 -18.37 -4.30 8.17
C GLY A 249 -18.81 -3.47 6.97
N GLN A 250 -18.56 -3.95 5.75
CA GLN A 250 -19.05 -3.30 4.55
C GLN A 250 -20.57 -3.27 4.49
N LEU A 251 -21.23 -4.43 4.71
CA LEU A 251 -22.69 -4.54 4.68
C LEU A 251 -23.38 -3.63 5.70
N GLN A 252 -22.84 -3.54 6.91
CA GLN A 252 -23.36 -2.60 7.93
C GLN A 252 -23.20 -1.15 7.50
N GLY A 253 -22.06 -0.81 6.87
CA GLY A 253 -21.83 0.53 6.34
C GLY A 253 -22.78 0.87 5.18
N GLU A 254 -23.01 -0.07 4.26
CA GLU A 254 -23.96 0.07 3.16
C GLU A 254 -25.38 0.27 3.66
N ALA A 255 -25.84 -0.58 4.57
CA ALA A 255 -27.18 -0.46 5.15
C ALA A 255 -27.36 0.86 5.92
N LEU A 256 -26.33 1.33 6.62
CA LEU A 256 -26.36 2.62 7.31
C LEU A 256 -26.49 3.78 6.33
N VAL A 257 -25.70 3.76 5.25
CA VAL A 257 -25.73 4.79 4.20
C VAL A 257 -27.08 4.79 3.47
N GLU A 258 -27.59 3.62 3.10
CA GLU A 258 -28.88 3.45 2.44
C GLU A 258 -30.03 4.00 3.30
N ALA A 259 -30.06 3.64 4.59
CA ALA A 259 -31.07 4.15 5.52
C ALA A 259 -30.99 5.68 5.67
N ALA A 260 -29.78 6.24 5.76
CA ALA A 260 -29.56 7.68 5.87
C ALA A 260 -30.00 8.45 4.61
N VAL A 261 -29.77 7.87 3.42
CA VAL A 261 -30.19 8.47 2.15
C VAL A 261 -31.72 8.39 1.98
N ALA A 262 -32.36 7.33 2.46
CA ALA A 262 -33.81 7.23 2.50
C ALA A 262 -34.46 8.33 3.38
N GLU A 263 -33.73 8.82 4.37
CA GLU A 263 -34.10 9.91 5.27
C GLU A 263 -33.60 11.30 4.78
N ARG A 264 -33.22 11.43 3.49
CA ARG A 264 -32.80 12.72 2.92
C ARG A 264 -33.93 13.77 3.00
N ALA A 265 -33.56 15.03 3.20
CA ALA A 265 -34.53 16.11 3.25
C ALA A 265 -35.32 16.25 1.92
N LEU A 266 -36.58 16.69 2.03
CA LEU A 266 -37.43 16.92 0.86
C LEU A 266 -36.85 18.02 -0.04
N ALA A 267 -37.07 17.89 -1.36
CA ALA A 267 -36.66 18.89 -2.33
C ALA A 267 -37.20 20.29 -1.95
N GLY A 268 -36.29 21.26 -1.80
CA GLY A 268 -36.61 22.64 -1.40
C GLY A 268 -36.37 22.98 0.07
N PHE A 269 -35.95 22.02 0.90
CA PHE A 269 -35.37 22.29 2.22
C PHE A 269 -33.86 22.49 2.07
N THR A 270 -33.33 23.62 2.52
CA THR A 270 -31.87 23.85 2.54
C THR A 270 -31.32 23.53 3.93
N THR A 271 -30.09 23.03 3.97
CA THR A 271 -29.29 22.88 5.20
C THR A 271 -29.22 24.16 6.00
N ARG A 272 -29.25 25.32 5.32
CA ARG A 272 -29.30 26.64 5.96
C ARG A 272 -30.58 26.86 6.79
N ASP A 273 -31.73 26.37 6.32
CA ASP A 273 -33.01 26.47 7.05
C ASP A 273 -32.98 25.67 8.36
N LEU A 274 -32.08 24.69 8.46
CA LEU A 274 -31.91 23.82 9.63
C LEU A 274 -30.85 24.36 10.62
N VAL A 275 -29.91 25.20 10.16
CA VAL A 275 -28.82 25.80 10.97
C VAL A 275 -29.21 27.18 11.55
N ASP A 276 -30.38 27.75 11.22
CA ASP A 276 -30.84 29.05 11.73
C ASP A 276 -31.19 29.05 13.24
N VAL A 277 -31.04 27.90 13.90
CA VAL A 277 -31.10 27.76 15.36
C VAL A 277 -29.67 27.83 15.88
N ASP A 278 -29.40 28.70 16.85
CA ASP A 278 -28.10 28.84 17.52
C ASP A 278 -27.72 27.50 18.21
N LEU A 279 -27.16 26.56 17.45
CA LEU A 279 -26.80 25.22 17.90
C LEU A 279 -25.57 25.33 18.80
N ALA A 280 -25.82 25.44 20.11
CA ALA A 280 -24.80 25.45 21.13
C ALA A 280 -24.06 24.11 21.16
N GLY A 281 -22.92 24.01 20.46
CA GLY A 281 -22.10 22.78 20.41
C GLY A 281 -20.97 22.84 19.40
N GLY A 282 -20.07 21.85 19.43
CA GLY A 282 -19.04 21.66 18.41
C GLY A 282 -19.61 21.09 17.10
N ALA A 283 -18.81 21.03 16.03
CA ALA A 283 -19.27 20.60 14.70
C ALA A 283 -19.97 19.23 14.68
N ARG A 284 -19.54 18.26 15.52
CA ARG A 284 -20.24 16.97 15.68
C ARG A 284 -21.66 17.11 16.24
N ALA A 285 -21.91 18.05 17.15
CA ALA A 285 -23.26 18.29 17.68
C ALA A 285 -24.16 18.88 16.58
N GLN A 286 -23.63 19.83 15.81
CA GLN A 286 -24.35 20.42 14.68
C GLN A 286 -24.70 19.37 13.61
N ALA A 287 -23.78 18.43 13.33
CA ALA A 287 -24.05 17.31 12.44
C ALA A 287 -25.18 16.40 12.97
N LEU A 288 -25.21 16.12 14.28
CA LEU A 288 -26.30 15.35 14.90
C LEU A 288 -27.64 16.08 14.80
N ASP A 289 -27.66 17.39 15.04
CA ASP A 289 -28.89 18.18 14.94
C ASP A 289 -29.42 18.18 13.50
N LEU A 290 -28.52 18.33 12.50
CA LEU A 290 -28.88 18.21 11.08
C LEU A 290 -29.37 16.81 10.70
N SER A 291 -28.81 15.76 11.30
CA SER A 291 -29.22 14.38 11.02
C SER A 291 -30.67 14.07 11.39
N LEU A 292 -31.30 14.90 12.23
CA LEU A 292 -32.72 14.78 12.53
C LEU A 292 -33.62 15.19 11.35
N ALA A 293 -33.08 15.96 10.41
CA ALA A 293 -33.81 16.48 9.25
C ALA A 293 -33.32 15.91 7.92
N ASP A 294 -32.03 15.57 7.82
CA ASP A 294 -31.44 14.86 6.68
C ASP A 294 -30.47 13.80 7.20
N GLY A 295 -30.86 12.53 7.08
CA GLY A 295 -30.09 11.40 7.63
C GLY A 295 -28.64 11.34 7.15
N ARG A 296 -28.33 11.90 5.97
CA ARG A 296 -26.96 11.94 5.41
C ARG A 296 -25.98 12.69 6.30
N PHE A 297 -26.45 13.59 7.18
CA PHE A 297 -25.60 14.36 8.11
C PHE A 297 -25.24 13.59 9.39
N ALA A 298 -25.75 12.38 9.57
CA ALA A 298 -25.39 11.55 10.72
C ALA A 298 -23.86 11.32 10.77
N PRO A 299 -23.20 11.56 11.92
CA PRO A 299 -21.76 11.38 12.04
C PRO A 299 -21.26 10.00 11.60
N ASP A 300 -22.02 8.95 11.90
CA ASP A 300 -21.64 7.58 11.57
C ASP A 300 -21.63 7.33 10.05
N VAL A 301 -22.50 8.01 9.28
CA VAL A 301 -22.51 7.97 7.81
C VAL A 301 -21.21 8.58 7.27
N LEU A 302 -20.83 9.75 7.79
CA LEU A 302 -19.59 10.40 7.39
C LEU A 302 -18.35 9.58 7.77
N GLU A 303 -18.38 8.91 8.92
CA GLU A 303 -17.32 7.98 9.33
C GLU A 303 -17.20 6.79 8.36
N VAL A 304 -18.33 6.22 7.90
CA VAL A 304 -18.34 5.16 6.88
C VAL A 304 -17.77 5.65 5.56
N VAL A 305 -18.23 6.80 5.04
CA VAL A 305 -17.76 7.32 3.74
C VAL A 305 -16.27 7.68 3.81
N ALA A 306 -15.80 8.30 4.89
CA ALA A 306 -14.38 8.61 5.06
C ALA A 306 -13.52 7.33 5.14
N ARG A 307 -13.99 6.25 5.80
CA ARG A 307 -13.28 4.97 5.80
C ARG A 307 -13.22 4.34 4.40
N ARG A 308 -14.32 4.41 3.63
CA ARG A 308 -14.34 3.96 2.23
C ARG A 308 -13.35 4.75 1.38
N ALA A 309 -13.29 6.08 1.53
CA ALA A 309 -12.34 6.91 0.81
C ALA A 309 -10.87 6.58 1.16
N VAL A 310 -10.55 6.27 2.43
CA VAL A 310 -9.22 5.76 2.79
C VAL A 310 -8.93 4.40 2.15
N ALA A 311 -9.88 3.47 2.15
CA ALA A 311 -9.70 2.17 1.52
C ALA A 311 -9.45 2.29 0.00
N ALA A 312 -10.26 3.10 -0.68
CA ALA A 312 -10.11 3.39 -2.10
C ALA A 312 -8.78 4.11 -2.40
N TRP A 313 -8.33 5.01 -1.52
CA TRP A 313 -7.00 5.62 -1.65
C TRP A 313 -5.88 4.58 -1.58
N ILE A 314 -5.94 3.64 -0.63
CA ILE A 314 -4.92 2.58 -0.48
C ILE A 314 -4.87 1.69 -1.73
N GLU A 315 -6.02 1.33 -2.30
CA GLU A 315 -6.09 0.51 -3.53
C GLU A 315 -5.56 1.27 -4.76
N ALA A 316 -5.96 2.54 -4.91
CA ALA A 316 -5.57 3.39 -6.03
C ALA A 316 -4.06 3.67 -6.12
N VAL A 317 -3.29 3.47 -5.03
CA VAL A 317 -1.83 3.62 -5.05
C VAL A 317 -1.16 2.63 -6.02
N ASP A 318 -1.77 1.47 -6.24
CA ASP A 318 -1.19 0.38 -7.05
C ASP A 318 -1.84 0.11 -8.38
N GLY A 319 -3.00 0.72 -8.60
CA GLY A 319 -3.96 0.17 -9.54
C GLY A 319 -4.95 1.21 -10.04
N ASP A 320 -6.14 0.71 -10.28
CA ASP A 320 -7.29 1.46 -10.77
C ASP A 320 -7.71 2.49 -9.72
N ASP A 321 -7.78 3.76 -10.12
CA ASP A 321 -8.23 4.86 -9.27
C ASP A 321 -9.73 5.14 -9.39
N ALA A 322 -10.48 4.35 -10.18
CA ALA A 322 -11.92 4.53 -10.38
C ALA A 322 -12.72 4.52 -9.07
N ALA A 323 -12.40 3.61 -8.14
CA ALA A 323 -13.06 3.56 -6.83
C ALA A 323 -12.79 4.83 -6.00
N LEU A 324 -11.57 5.37 -6.09
CA LEU A 324 -11.23 6.64 -5.43
C LEU A 324 -11.95 7.81 -6.11
N LEU A 325 -12.00 7.84 -7.44
CA LEU A 325 -12.66 8.89 -8.22
C LEU A 325 -14.20 8.87 -8.09
N ALA A 326 -14.80 7.74 -7.72
CA ALA A 326 -16.20 7.70 -7.33
C ALA A 326 -16.43 8.51 -6.03
N LEU A 327 -15.52 8.36 -5.06
CA LEU A 327 -15.62 8.94 -3.71
C LEU A 327 -14.95 10.31 -3.56
N ALA A 328 -14.13 10.72 -4.52
CA ALA A 328 -13.34 11.96 -4.46
C ALA A 328 -13.37 12.71 -5.80
N ASP A 329 -13.38 14.03 -5.72
CA ASP A 329 -13.13 14.88 -6.88
C ASP A 329 -11.72 14.59 -7.45
N PRO A 330 -11.52 14.63 -8.78
CA PRO A 330 -10.21 14.39 -9.40
C PRO A 330 -9.06 15.21 -8.80
N GLN A 331 -9.32 16.45 -8.38
CA GLN A 331 -8.29 17.27 -7.75
C GLN A 331 -7.89 16.74 -6.35
N ALA A 332 -8.87 16.32 -5.56
CA ALA A 332 -8.62 15.72 -4.24
C ALA A 332 -7.90 14.38 -4.36
N ALA A 333 -8.32 13.53 -5.31
CA ALA A 333 -7.65 12.28 -5.62
C ALA A 333 -6.18 12.51 -6.06
N ALA A 334 -5.93 13.52 -6.89
CA ALA A 334 -4.57 13.88 -7.31
C ALA A 334 -3.69 14.33 -6.14
N VAL A 335 -4.24 15.02 -5.13
CA VAL A 335 -3.48 15.37 -3.92
C VAL A 335 -3.14 14.11 -3.11
N LEU A 336 -4.09 13.18 -2.95
CA LEU A 336 -3.85 11.93 -2.23
C LEU A 336 -2.82 11.04 -2.91
N LEU A 337 -2.83 10.95 -4.24
CA LEU A 337 -1.95 10.07 -5.00
C LEU A 337 -0.60 10.71 -5.35
N TYR A 338 -0.53 12.03 -5.50
CA TYR A 338 0.66 12.73 -6.01
C TYR A 338 1.11 13.90 -5.15
N GLY A 339 0.49 14.15 -4.00
CA GLY A 339 0.89 15.21 -3.06
C GLY A 339 0.77 16.63 -3.62
N GLY A 340 -0.05 16.82 -4.66
CA GLY A 340 -0.17 18.09 -5.38
C GLY A 340 0.96 18.35 -6.39
N ASP A 341 1.84 17.37 -6.64
CA ASP A 341 2.86 17.45 -7.68
C ASP A 341 2.22 17.35 -9.08
N GLY A 342 1.94 18.52 -9.67
CA GLY A 342 1.40 18.61 -11.03
C GLY A 342 2.34 18.07 -12.13
N SER A 343 3.60 17.74 -11.81
CA SER A 343 4.51 17.08 -12.76
C SER A 343 4.23 15.59 -12.92
N GLY A 344 3.56 14.96 -11.94
CA GLY A 344 3.34 13.52 -11.89
C GLY A 344 4.64 12.70 -11.84
N SER A 345 5.76 13.31 -11.42
CA SER A 345 7.08 12.66 -11.34
C SER A 345 7.24 11.83 -10.06
N THR A 346 6.51 12.21 -9.02
CA THR A 346 6.44 11.50 -7.75
C THR A 346 5.03 11.00 -7.47
N ARG A 347 4.90 10.01 -6.60
CA ARG A 347 3.62 9.54 -6.05
C ARG A 347 3.72 9.33 -4.56
N VAL A 348 2.61 9.54 -3.86
CA VAL A 348 2.42 9.22 -2.46
C VAL A 348 1.96 7.77 -2.37
N VAL A 349 2.75 6.95 -1.69
CA VAL A 349 2.43 5.54 -1.43
C VAL A 349 1.96 5.40 0.00
N VAL A 350 0.85 4.69 0.19
CA VAL A 350 0.34 4.32 1.50
C VAL A 350 0.11 2.80 1.55
N ARG A 351 0.69 2.13 2.55
CA ARG A 351 0.58 0.67 2.75
C ARG A 351 0.08 0.29 4.13
N GLY A 352 -0.80 -0.71 4.17
CA GLY A 352 -1.34 -1.26 5.42
C GLY A 352 -1.95 -0.19 6.31
N ALA A 353 -2.54 0.85 5.71
CA ALA A 353 -3.11 1.94 6.46
C ALA A 353 -4.43 1.54 7.10
N THR A 354 -4.59 1.94 8.36
CA THR A 354 -5.82 1.74 9.13
C THR A 354 -6.24 3.08 9.72
N VAL A 355 -7.53 3.39 9.59
CA VAL A 355 -8.13 4.56 10.21
C VAL A 355 -8.34 4.31 11.70
N THR A 356 -7.62 5.06 12.53
CA THR A 356 -7.67 4.94 14.00
C THR A 356 -8.75 5.80 14.62
N SER A 357 -9.03 6.98 14.06
CA SER A 357 -10.14 7.84 14.50
C SER A 357 -10.54 8.81 13.41
N ILE A 358 -11.81 9.20 13.43
CA ILE A 358 -12.38 10.24 12.57
C ILE A 358 -13.02 11.29 13.47
N GLY A 359 -12.74 12.56 13.22
CA GLY A 359 -13.32 13.70 13.95
C GLY A 359 -13.98 14.67 12.99
N ILE A 360 -15.14 15.22 13.37
CA ILE A 360 -15.82 16.27 12.61
C ILE A 360 -15.42 17.61 13.23
N ASP A 361 -14.69 18.41 12.47
CA ASP A 361 -14.07 19.65 12.93
C ASP A 361 -14.83 20.90 12.50
N GLY A 362 -15.58 20.81 11.41
CA GLY A 362 -16.30 21.94 10.84
C GLY A 362 -17.50 21.48 10.03
N LEU A 363 -18.49 22.35 9.96
CA LEU A 363 -19.68 22.22 9.13
C LEU A 363 -19.87 23.55 8.42
N ASP A 364 -19.95 23.51 7.11
CA ASP A 364 -20.39 24.61 6.28
C ASP A 364 -21.75 24.23 5.69
N PRO A 365 -22.85 24.93 6.02
CA PRO A 365 -24.15 24.62 5.48
C PRO A 365 -24.26 24.88 3.96
N GLY A 366 -23.27 25.55 3.34
CA GLY A 366 -23.32 25.92 1.93
C GLY A 366 -24.29 27.07 1.64
N ASP A 367 -24.54 27.30 0.35
CA ASP A 367 -25.49 28.29 -0.17
C ASP A 367 -26.19 27.78 -1.44
N ASP A 368 -26.97 28.63 -2.11
CA ASP A 368 -27.72 28.27 -3.32
C ASP A 368 -26.84 27.75 -4.48
N HIS A 369 -25.52 27.90 -4.39
CA HIS A 369 -24.56 27.54 -5.43
C HIS A 369 -23.46 26.58 -4.94
N THR A 370 -23.39 26.33 -3.64
CA THR A 370 -22.38 25.48 -3.02
C THR A 370 -23.04 24.45 -2.09
N PRO A 371 -22.82 23.15 -2.31
CA PRO A 371 -23.39 22.13 -1.44
C PRO A 371 -22.83 22.26 -0.03
N ALA A 372 -23.61 21.83 0.96
CA ALA A 372 -23.14 21.71 2.33
C ALA A 372 -21.89 20.82 2.39
N SER A 373 -20.94 21.19 3.25
CA SER A 373 -19.71 20.44 3.44
C SER A 373 -19.35 20.29 4.91
N MET A 374 -18.61 19.23 5.22
CA MET A 374 -18.01 19.03 6.53
C MET A 374 -16.50 18.89 6.40
N THR A 375 -15.79 19.50 7.35
CA THR A 375 -14.36 19.26 7.51
C THR A 375 -14.14 18.15 8.52
N VAL A 376 -13.39 17.14 8.10
CA VAL A 376 -13.15 15.91 8.85
C VAL A 376 -11.65 15.73 9.05
N THR A 377 -11.24 15.45 10.29
CA THR A 377 -9.90 14.97 10.57
C THR A 377 -9.89 13.44 10.57
N VAL A 378 -9.04 12.85 9.74
CA VAL A 378 -8.83 11.41 9.66
C VAL A 378 -7.44 11.06 10.18
N GLN A 379 -7.39 10.31 11.28
CA GLN A 379 -6.14 9.78 11.81
C GLN A 379 -5.89 8.41 11.19
N VAL A 380 -4.74 8.28 10.53
CA VAL A 380 -4.34 7.08 9.81
C VAL A 380 -3.02 6.58 10.38
N THR A 381 -2.90 5.27 10.57
CA THR A 381 -1.63 4.62 10.88
C THR A 381 -1.31 3.63 9.78
N GLY A 382 -0.14 3.77 9.17
CA GLY A 382 0.32 2.94 8.05
C GLY A 382 1.72 3.34 7.62
N ARG A 383 2.25 2.72 6.58
CA ARG A 383 3.49 3.21 5.95
C ARG A 383 3.10 4.26 4.94
N ARG A 384 3.69 5.45 5.05
CA ARG A 384 3.50 6.52 4.08
C ARG A 384 4.85 7.03 3.65
N TYR A 385 5.04 7.09 2.34
CA TYR A 385 6.26 7.61 1.75
C TYR A 385 5.98 8.18 0.36
N VAL A 386 6.88 9.02 -0.12
CA VAL A 386 6.83 9.55 -1.48
C VAL A 386 7.93 8.87 -2.27
N GLU A 387 7.61 8.37 -3.45
CA GLU A 387 8.60 7.80 -4.35
C GLU A 387 8.58 8.47 -5.73
N ASN A 388 9.75 8.46 -6.38
CA ASN A 388 9.87 8.83 -7.78
C ASN A 388 9.34 7.69 -8.66
N ARG A 389 8.39 7.98 -9.55
CA ARG A 389 7.70 6.95 -10.35
C ARG A 389 8.60 6.25 -11.38
N ASP A 390 9.56 6.98 -11.94
CA ASP A 390 10.48 6.43 -12.94
C ASP A 390 11.50 5.46 -12.31
N THR A 391 11.91 5.70 -11.07
CA THR A 391 13.05 5.00 -10.44
C THR A 391 12.70 4.20 -9.18
N ALA A 392 11.47 4.33 -8.69
CA ALA A 392 10.99 3.85 -7.37
C ALA A 392 11.87 4.31 -6.18
N ALA A 393 12.64 5.39 -6.34
CA ALA A 393 13.43 5.96 -5.26
C ALA A 393 12.50 6.59 -4.23
N VAL A 394 12.60 6.20 -2.96
CA VAL A 394 11.92 6.91 -1.87
C VAL A 394 12.58 8.28 -1.70
N VAL A 395 11.81 9.35 -1.92
CA VAL A 395 12.27 10.74 -1.80
C VAL A 395 11.87 11.39 -0.47
N ALA A 396 10.83 10.89 0.19
CA ALA A 396 10.40 11.31 1.54
C ALA A 396 9.68 10.16 2.27
N GLY A 397 9.66 10.19 3.61
CA GLY A 397 9.05 9.13 4.43
C GLY A 397 9.87 7.83 4.49
N SER A 398 9.22 6.72 4.86
CA SER A 398 9.87 5.41 4.98
C SER A 398 8.94 4.27 4.60
N LYS A 399 9.44 3.35 3.78
CA LYS A 399 8.76 2.08 3.46
C LYS A 399 8.88 1.03 4.57
N ASP A 400 9.85 1.17 5.47
CA ASP A 400 10.11 0.15 6.49
C ASP A 400 9.37 0.45 7.80
N ARG A 401 9.03 1.72 8.03
CA ARG A 401 8.44 2.19 9.29
C ARG A 401 7.01 2.69 9.08
N ALA A 402 6.07 2.06 9.79
CA ALA A 402 4.73 2.62 9.93
C ALA A 402 4.77 3.90 10.78
N THR A 403 4.00 4.90 10.37
CA THR A 403 3.82 6.19 11.05
C THR A 403 2.33 6.46 11.22
N SER A 404 2.00 7.23 12.25
CA SER A 404 0.66 7.82 12.38
C SER A 404 0.71 9.23 11.79
N PHE A 405 -0.27 9.55 10.96
CA PHE A 405 -0.41 10.86 10.33
C PHE A 405 -1.87 11.27 10.28
N THR A 406 -2.07 12.57 10.13
CA THR A 406 -3.38 13.21 10.14
C THR A 406 -3.66 13.81 8.77
N GLU A 407 -4.81 13.45 8.21
CA GLU A 407 -5.38 14.08 7.02
C GLU A 407 -6.55 14.95 7.44
N ARG A 408 -6.66 16.16 6.87
CA ARG A 408 -7.83 17.02 7.03
C ARG A 408 -8.56 17.08 5.70
N TRP A 409 -9.79 16.62 5.68
CA TRP A 409 -10.59 16.42 4.49
C TRP A 409 -11.80 17.32 4.49
N THR A 410 -12.14 17.90 3.35
CA THR A 410 -13.43 18.57 3.13
C THR A 410 -14.30 17.64 2.30
N MET A 411 -15.40 17.19 2.88
CA MET A 411 -16.38 16.33 2.23
C MET A 411 -17.63 17.14 1.97
N ALA A 412 -18.16 17.10 0.75
CA ALA A 412 -19.38 17.80 0.37
C ALA A 412 -20.51 16.80 0.08
N VAL A 413 -21.74 17.18 0.42
CA VAL A 413 -22.92 16.40 0.05
C VAL A 413 -23.07 16.39 -1.46
N VAL A 414 -23.41 15.22 -2.00
CA VAL A 414 -23.74 15.05 -3.41
C VAL A 414 -25.19 14.63 -3.53
N ASP A 415 -25.92 15.30 -4.43
CA ASP A 415 -27.27 14.90 -4.80
C ASP A 415 -27.23 14.05 -6.07
N GLY A 416 -28.05 13.00 -6.12
CA GLY A 416 -28.19 12.12 -7.28
C GLY A 416 -27.23 10.93 -7.32
N ASP A 417 -26.38 10.78 -6.30
CA ASP A 417 -25.58 9.58 -6.04
C ASP A 417 -25.94 9.04 -4.65
N ASP A 418 -26.87 8.09 -4.62
CA ASP A 418 -27.41 7.53 -3.39
C ASP A 418 -26.44 6.51 -2.74
N GLU A 419 -25.42 6.03 -3.48
CA GLU A 419 -24.38 5.13 -2.96
C GLU A 419 -23.23 5.90 -2.28
N THR A 420 -22.95 7.10 -2.79
CA THR A 420 -21.91 8.00 -2.27
C THR A 420 -22.48 9.38 -1.92
N PRO A 421 -23.26 9.51 -0.83
CA PRO A 421 -23.92 10.77 -0.47
C PRO A 421 -22.95 11.89 -0.09
N TRP A 422 -21.68 11.57 0.15
CA TRP A 422 -20.61 12.51 0.41
C TRP A 422 -19.43 12.24 -0.51
N ARG A 423 -18.87 13.30 -1.09
CA ARG A 423 -17.66 13.26 -1.91
C ARG A 423 -16.54 14.07 -1.28
N LEU A 424 -15.34 13.53 -1.29
CA LEU A 424 -14.13 14.23 -0.88
C LEU A 424 -13.76 15.29 -1.93
N ILE A 425 -13.87 16.57 -1.59
CA ILE A 425 -13.61 17.70 -2.50
C ILE A 425 -12.33 18.48 -2.14
N GLY A 426 -11.76 18.26 -0.97
CA GLY A 426 -10.56 18.96 -0.52
C GLY A 426 -9.71 18.11 0.43
N VAL A 427 -8.39 18.21 0.30
CA VAL A 427 -7.42 17.48 1.11
C VAL A 427 -6.32 18.43 1.55
N ASP A 428 -6.29 18.72 2.85
CA ASP A 428 -5.26 19.48 3.53
C ASP A 428 -4.47 18.51 4.43
N GLY A 429 -3.40 17.95 3.88
CA GLY A 429 -2.56 16.98 4.57
C GLY A 429 -1.30 17.59 5.17
N SER A 430 -0.78 17.00 6.24
CA SER A 430 0.64 17.22 6.58
C SER A 430 1.52 16.64 5.46
N PRO A 431 2.58 17.34 5.01
CA PRO A 431 3.51 16.77 4.06
C PRO A 431 4.12 15.47 4.63
N ALA A 432 4.41 14.50 3.75
CA ALA A 432 5.06 13.27 4.16
C ALA A 432 6.44 13.61 4.76
N GLY A 433 6.54 13.54 6.10
CA GLY A 433 7.72 13.90 6.88
C GLY A 433 8.81 12.84 6.93
#